data_AF-A0A2U1YDN1-F1
#
_entry.id   AF-A0A2U1YDN1-F1
#
_cell.length_a   1.000
_cell.length_b   1.000
_cell.length_c   1.000
_cell.angle_alpha   90.00
_cell.angle_beta   90.00
_cell.angle_gamma   90.00
#
_symmetry.space_group_name_H-M   'P 1'
#
loop_
_entity.id
_entity.type
_entity.pdbx_description
1 polymer ?
#
loop_
_entity_poly.entity_id
_entity_poly.type
_entity_poly.pdbx_seq_one_letter_code
_entity_poly.pdbx_strand_id
1 'polypeptide(L)'
;MPVWRFWNTITGSHFYTGSEVERDVVATNLSSMNYEGIAFTNPTATDTTVWRFRRADTGTFFYTASTAERDAVRSTMPNYVYEGAAYAASTAQTASASQAVYRFWNSDNGAHFYTGSAEERDAVIATLPNMRYEGIAYYMAPAPQTDRSGAPDTAWYLSAYPDVAEAAAAGVTSAAQHWQEFGLREGRLPRDLAALSGDDSIASIYSVTGHGDRMNGGSGNDTLQGGLGSDTIFGETGNDVLYGYQSDYLNGGSGDDTYYVYTNSVTVQEGANGGTDTMWLGDRITSYTIPSNVEVTNLSYYLTNGDYPNSTVFLTGSSGDDTVLMPYDVNLPMGGYYSKAVTVNAGAGNDFIRMTGTINGGDGNDTIMSSFWVSQYGHPTSYKSFDDLIDGGNGNDTIYLSSGTDTLAGGAGADSFVVARPTTGPAPGFMVYAGPSGVTTITDFQPGADTLRFEQTTLSAQQIADRFSMASFLSSDGTPMLVGRFTDADFSSAYTTNSTLEIRLAGLTPGQLTAGMIAAV
;
A
#
# COMPACT_ATOMS: atom_id res chain seq x y z
N MET A 1 31.60 0.36 -5.61
CA MET A 1 31.70 -1.00 -6.21
C MET A 1 32.41 -1.90 -5.22
N PRO A 2 31.91 -3.09 -4.90
CA PRO A 2 32.53 -3.99 -3.91
C PRO A 2 33.88 -4.55 -4.38
N VAL A 3 34.73 -4.86 -3.40
CA VAL A 3 35.95 -5.64 -3.55
C VAL A 3 35.78 -6.94 -2.77
N TRP A 4 35.88 -8.05 -3.47
CA TRP A 4 35.70 -9.39 -2.92
C TRP A 4 37.00 -9.97 -2.39
N ARG A 5 36.93 -10.70 -1.29
CA ARG A 5 38.05 -11.38 -0.61
C ARG A 5 37.91 -12.90 -0.71
N PHE A 6 39.04 -13.55 -0.94
CA PHE A 6 39.17 -15.00 -0.95
C PHE A 6 40.37 -15.43 -0.10
N TRP A 7 40.22 -16.49 0.67
CA TRP A 7 41.30 -17.14 1.39
C TRP A 7 41.89 -18.28 0.57
N ASN A 8 43.19 -18.21 0.28
CA ASN A 8 43.91 -19.31 -0.36
C ASN A 8 44.36 -20.32 0.69
N THR A 9 43.72 -21.48 0.70
CA THR A 9 43.99 -22.59 1.64
C THR A 9 45.37 -23.24 1.47
N ILE A 10 46.01 -23.06 0.30
CA ILE A 10 47.33 -23.62 0.00
C ILE A 10 48.44 -22.67 0.46
N THR A 11 48.33 -21.38 0.12
CA THR A 11 49.39 -20.41 0.38
C THR A 11 49.22 -19.67 1.70
N GLY A 12 48.03 -19.73 2.30
CA GLY A 12 47.69 -18.95 3.49
C GLY A 12 47.64 -17.45 3.23
N SER A 13 47.38 -17.03 1.98
CA SER A 13 47.29 -15.63 1.57
C SER A 13 45.88 -15.28 1.11
N HIS A 14 45.53 -14.00 1.17
CA HIS A 14 44.28 -13.52 0.62
C HIS A 14 44.42 -13.06 -0.83
N PHE A 15 43.35 -13.21 -1.59
CA PHE A 15 43.16 -12.66 -2.92
C PHE A 15 41.99 -11.68 -2.90
N TYR A 16 42.20 -10.52 -3.52
CA TYR A 16 41.22 -9.44 -3.63
C TYR A 16 40.98 -9.06 -5.09
N THR A 17 39.71 -8.87 -5.45
CA THR A 17 39.30 -8.40 -6.78
C THR A 17 38.11 -7.46 -6.73
N GLY A 18 38.12 -6.41 -7.56
CA GLY A 18 36.95 -5.56 -7.81
C GLY A 18 36.16 -5.97 -9.06
N SER A 19 36.50 -7.08 -9.71
CA SER A 19 35.83 -7.59 -10.91
C SER A 19 34.89 -8.74 -10.57
N GLU A 20 33.60 -8.58 -10.88
CA GLU A 20 32.59 -9.65 -10.72
C GLU A 20 32.93 -10.89 -11.53
N VAL A 21 33.38 -10.68 -12.77
CA VAL A 21 33.79 -11.77 -13.66
C VAL A 21 34.98 -12.54 -13.07
N GLU A 22 35.98 -11.83 -12.53
CA GLU A 22 37.13 -12.48 -11.90
C GLU A 22 36.74 -13.21 -10.61
N ARG A 23 35.86 -12.61 -9.79
CA ARG A 23 35.28 -13.25 -8.60
C ARG A 23 34.63 -14.58 -8.98
N ASP A 24 33.75 -14.58 -9.97
CA ASP A 24 32.98 -15.77 -10.35
C ASP A 24 33.88 -16.88 -10.91
N VAL A 25 34.88 -16.50 -11.71
CA VAL A 25 35.89 -17.42 -12.22
C VAL A 25 36.72 -18.03 -11.10
N VAL A 26 37.17 -17.23 -10.13
CA VAL A 26 37.97 -17.70 -8.98
C VAL A 26 37.12 -18.62 -8.09
N ALA A 27 35.91 -18.20 -7.75
CA ALA A 27 34.99 -18.96 -6.89
C ALA A 27 34.62 -20.32 -7.50
N THR A 28 34.40 -20.37 -8.81
CA THR A 28 33.95 -21.59 -9.49
C THR A 28 35.10 -22.53 -9.83
N ASN A 29 36.25 -22.00 -10.24
CA ASN A 29 37.30 -22.80 -10.88
C ASN A 29 38.52 -23.06 -9.99
N LEU A 30 38.68 -22.35 -8.88
CA LEU A 30 39.84 -22.50 -7.99
C LEU A 30 39.40 -23.02 -6.63
N SER A 31 39.37 -24.34 -6.48
CA SER A 31 39.00 -25.04 -5.22
C SER A 31 39.87 -24.69 -4.02
N SER A 32 41.07 -24.14 -4.22
CA SER A 32 41.93 -23.65 -3.14
C SER A 32 41.52 -22.26 -2.62
N MET A 33 40.65 -21.55 -3.33
CA MET A 33 40.23 -20.18 -3.02
C MET A 33 38.85 -20.21 -2.36
N ASN A 34 38.82 -20.11 -1.04
CA ASN A 34 37.57 -20.01 -0.28
C ASN A 34 37.05 -18.58 -0.37
N TYR A 35 35.84 -18.38 -0.88
CA TYR A 35 35.20 -17.07 -0.93
C TYR A 35 34.80 -16.61 0.48
N GLU A 36 35.19 -15.39 0.86
CA GLU A 36 34.96 -14.82 2.20
C GLU A 36 34.03 -13.60 2.19
N GLY A 37 33.50 -13.22 1.02
CA GLY A 37 32.57 -12.11 0.87
C GLY A 37 33.22 -10.79 0.42
N ILE A 38 32.56 -9.67 0.73
CA ILE A 38 33.02 -8.32 0.42
C ILE A 38 33.97 -7.88 1.54
N ALA A 39 35.20 -7.50 1.20
CA ALA A 39 36.14 -6.97 2.19
C ALA A 39 36.07 -5.44 2.33
N PHE A 40 35.80 -4.73 1.23
CA PHE A 40 35.64 -3.27 1.24
C PHE A 40 34.89 -2.80 0.00
N THR A 41 34.46 -1.54 -0.04
CA THR A 41 33.81 -0.95 -1.23
C THR A 41 34.61 0.24 -1.76
N ASN A 42 34.70 0.35 -3.07
CA ASN A 42 35.34 1.49 -3.73
C ASN A 42 34.58 2.78 -3.37
N PRO A 43 35.30 3.86 -3.03
CA PRO A 43 34.70 5.15 -2.76
C PRO A 43 34.05 5.76 -4.01
N THR A 44 33.01 6.58 -3.81
CA THR A 44 32.30 7.29 -4.89
C THR A 44 33.12 8.40 -5.54
N ALA A 45 34.05 8.98 -4.79
CA ALA A 45 35.12 9.82 -5.33
C ALA A 45 36.43 9.03 -5.24
N THR A 46 36.99 8.66 -6.40
CA THR A 46 38.23 7.88 -6.51
C THR A 46 39.40 8.81 -6.84
N ASP A 47 40.46 8.78 -6.05
CA ASP A 47 41.69 9.55 -6.29
C ASP A 47 42.89 8.66 -6.64
N THR A 48 42.80 7.33 -6.52
CA THR A 48 43.88 6.42 -6.96
C THR A 48 43.43 5.02 -7.37
N THR A 49 44.33 4.29 -8.03
CA THR A 49 44.19 2.87 -8.41
C THR A 49 45.01 1.99 -7.47
N VAL A 50 44.47 0.84 -7.08
CA VAL A 50 45.23 -0.21 -6.40
C VAL A 50 45.74 -1.21 -7.43
N TRP A 51 47.06 -1.39 -7.45
CA TRP A 51 47.76 -2.30 -8.37
C TRP A 51 48.04 -3.63 -7.69
N ARG A 52 47.82 -4.72 -8.42
CA ARG A 52 48.07 -6.09 -7.98
C ARG A 52 49.35 -6.66 -8.58
N PHE A 53 50.10 -7.34 -7.74
CA PHE A 53 51.26 -8.13 -8.08
C PHE A 53 51.09 -9.54 -7.54
N ARG A 54 51.55 -10.53 -8.30
CA ARG A 54 51.62 -11.92 -7.87
C ARG A 54 53.06 -12.36 -7.77
N ARG A 55 53.43 -12.96 -6.64
CA ARG A 55 54.74 -13.55 -6.47
C ARG A 55 54.86 -14.85 -7.27
N ALA A 56 55.90 -14.98 -8.08
CA ALA A 56 56.11 -16.14 -8.94
C ALA A 56 56.50 -17.41 -8.18
N ASP A 57 57.15 -17.26 -7.03
CA ASP A 57 57.70 -18.34 -6.20
C ASP A 57 56.67 -18.96 -5.24
N THR A 58 55.78 -18.15 -4.70
CA THR A 58 54.84 -18.51 -3.64
C THR A 58 53.38 -18.40 -4.07
N GLY A 59 53.09 -17.74 -5.19
CA GLY A 59 51.73 -17.49 -5.65
C GLY A 59 50.93 -16.50 -4.80
N THR A 60 51.56 -15.86 -3.80
CA THR A 60 50.90 -14.88 -2.94
C THR A 60 50.77 -13.53 -3.63
N PHE A 61 49.83 -12.71 -3.16
CA PHE A 61 49.52 -11.43 -3.77
C PHE A 61 50.01 -10.25 -2.92
N PHE A 62 50.34 -9.16 -3.62
CA PHE A 62 50.69 -7.87 -3.05
C PHE A 62 49.89 -6.77 -3.75
N TYR A 63 49.37 -5.84 -2.97
CA TYR A 63 48.53 -4.74 -3.42
C TYR A 63 49.06 -3.40 -2.93
N THR A 64 49.12 -2.41 -3.81
CA THR A 64 49.54 -1.06 -3.44
C THR A 64 48.75 0.01 -4.17
N ALA A 65 48.38 1.07 -3.44
CA ALA A 65 47.82 2.30 -3.98
C ALA A 65 48.90 3.36 -4.25
N SER A 66 50.16 3.08 -3.90
CA SER A 66 51.29 3.98 -4.08
C SER A 66 51.96 3.76 -5.43
N THR A 67 51.96 4.79 -6.26
CA THR A 67 52.65 4.77 -7.57
C THR A 67 54.15 4.54 -7.41
N ALA A 68 54.76 5.15 -6.39
CA ALA A 68 56.18 4.98 -6.10
C ALA A 68 56.52 3.54 -5.65
N GLU A 69 55.69 2.93 -4.80
CA GLU A 69 55.88 1.55 -4.35
C GLU A 69 55.68 0.57 -5.52
N ARG A 70 54.66 0.78 -6.36
CA ARG A 70 54.45 0.02 -7.60
C ARG A 70 55.70 0.06 -8.50
N ASP A 71 56.23 1.26 -8.75
CA ASP A 71 57.37 1.43 -9.66
C ASP A 71 58.67 0.85 -9.07
N ALA A 72 58.85 0.95 -7.75
CA ALA A 72 59.95 0.31 -7.04
C ALA A 72 59.88 -1.23 -7.12
N VAL A 73 58.71 -1.84 -6.86
CA VAL A 73 58.53 -3.29 -6.95
C VAL A 73 58.82 -3.79 -8.37
N ARG A 74 58.31 -3.10 -9.40
CA ARG A 74 58.55 -3.46 -10.81
C ARG A 74 60.03 -3.39 -11.22
N SER A 75 60.79 -2.46 -10.64
CA SER A 75 62.19 -2.22 -11.03
C SER A 75 63.19 -3.05 -10.21
N THR A 76 62.86 -3.36 -8.96
CA THR A 76 63.81 -3.96 -8.00
C THR A 76 63.47 -5.38 -7.59
N MET A 77 62.24 -5.85 -7.80
CA MET A 77 61.76 -7.15 -7.32
C MET A 77 61.24 -8.03 -8.47
N PRO A 78 62.13 -8.67 -9.26
CA PRO A 78 61.74 -9.44 -10.44
C PRO A 78 60.88 -10.67 -10.15
N ASN A 79 60.78 -11.09 -8.87
CA ASN A 79 59.90 -12.17 -8.43
C ASN A 79 58.43 -11.74 -8.29
N TYR A 80 58.11 -10.45 -8.35
CA TYR A 80 56.74 -9.94 -8.37
C TYR A 80 56.28 -9.66 -9.80
N VAL A 81 55.39 -10.50 -10.29
CA VAL A 81 54.76 -10.34 -11.60
C VAL A 81 53.64 -9.31 -11.48
N TYR A 82 53.72 -8.23 -12.27
CA TYR A 82 52.70 -7.20 -12.32
C TYR A 82 51.47 -7.69 -13.07
N GLU A 83 50.30 -7.67 -12.41
CA GLU A 83 49.04 -8.15 -12.99
C GLU A 83 48.09 -7.02 -13.41
N GLY A 84 48.38 -5.77 -13.03
CA GLY A 84 47.60 -4.59 -13.46
C GLY A 84 46.78 -3.95 -12.34
N ALA A 85 45.75 -3.20 -12.73
CA ALA A 85 44.81 -2.56 -11.82
C ALA A 85 43.81 -3.58 -11.28
N ALA A 86 43.63 -3.63 -9.96
CA ALA A 86 42.68 -4.54 -9.33
C ALA A 86 41.37 -3.86 -8.94
N TYR A 87 41.45 -2.67 -8.35
CA TYR A 87 40.29 -1.88 -7.91
C TYR A 87 40.72 -0.43 -7.61
N ALA A 88 39.75 0.45 -7.30
CA ALA A 88 39.98 1.85 -6.99
C ALA A 88 39.95 2.09 -5.48
N ALA A 89 40.72 3.07 -4.99
CA ALA A 89 40.80 3.45 -3.59
C ALA A 89 41.05 4.96 -3.42
N SER A 90 41.14 5.40 -2.17
CA SER A 90 41.61 6.75 -1.82
C SER A 90 42.92 6.71 -1.05
N THR A 91 43.82 7.66 -1.31
CA THR A 91 45.06 7.80 -0.51
C THR A 91 44.87 8.68 0.73
N ALA A 92 43.73 9.38 0.83
CA ALA A 92 43.40 10.26 1.93
C ALA A 92 42.05 9.87 2.56
N GLN A 93 41.90 10.11 3.85
CA GLN A 93 40.59 9.95 4.49
C GLN A 93 39.68 11.08 4.02
N THR A 94 38.53 10.72 3.44
CA THR A 94 37.52 11.68 2.97
C THR A 94 36.14 11.25 3.45
N ALA A 95 35.12 12.09 3.25
CA ALA A 95 33.74 11.73 3.56
C ALA A 95 33.25 10.51 2.77
N SER A 96 33.73 10.33 1.53
CA SER A 96 33.42 9.19 0.66
C SER A 96 34.39 8.01 0.81
N ALA A 97 35.53 8.20 1.47
CA ALA A 97 36.53 7.19 1.77
C ALA A 97 36.95 7.29 3.25
N SER A 98 36.02 6.96 4.14
CA SER A 98 36.19 7.15 5.58
C SER A 98 36.82 5.95 6.29
N GLN A 99 36.79 4.76 5.68
CA GLN A 99 37.29 3.52 6.27
C GLN A 99 38.76 3.30 5.91
N ALA A 100 39.62 3.11 6.92
CA ALA A 100 41.03 2.78 6.71
C ALA A 100 41.20 1.28 6.40
N VAL A 101 42.07 0.95 5.45
CA VAL A 101 42.48 -0.43 5.16
C VAL A 101 43.89 -0.65 5.68
N TYR A 102 44.01 -1.58 6.63
CA TYR A 102 45.22 -1.94 7.35
C TYR A 102 45.99 -3.02 6.60
N ARG A 103 47.31 -2.84 6.44
CA ARG A 103 48.20 -3.79 5.76
C ARG A 103 49.10 -4.51 6.74
N PHE A 104 49.28 -5.80 6.50
CA PHE A 104 50.16 -6.68 7.25
C PHE A 104 51.06 -7.45 6.31
N TRP A 105 52.29 -7.69 6.74
CA TRP A 105 53.24 -8.56 6.07
C TRP A 105 53.49 -9.81 6.91
N ASN A 106 53.30 -10.98 6.31
CA ASN A 106 53.58 -12.26 6.94
C ASN A 106 55.05 -12.65 6.75
N SER A 107 55.79 -12.77 7.86
CA SER A 107 57.22 -13.08 7.84
C SER A 107 57.56 -14.49 7.36
N ASP A 108 56.63 -15.43 7.44
CA ASP A 108 56.89 -16.85 7.22
C ASP A 108 56.82 -17.21 5.73
N ASN A 109 55.91 -16.57 4.98
CA ASN A 109 55.66 -16.86 3.58
C ASN A 109 55.72 -15.62 2.67
N GLY A 110 55.89 -14.43 3.23
CA GLY A 110 55.91 -13.16 2.50
C GLY A 110 54.57 -12.79 1.85
N ALA A 111 53.45 -13.32 2.36
CA ALA A 111 52.12 -12.89 1.97
C ALA A 111 51.75 -11.54 2.59
N HIS A 112 50.88 -10.79 1.94
CA HIS A 112 50.25 -9.62 2.54
C HIS A 112 48.80 -9.91 2.90
N PHE A 113 48.36 -9.30 3.99
CA PHE A 113 46.98 -9.34 4.45
C PHE A 113 46.45 -7.92 4.59
N TYR A 114 45.20 -7.71 4.17
CA TYR A 114 44.53 -6.42 4.18
C TYR A 114 43.17 -6.56 4.85
N THR A 115 42.88 -5.67 5.80
CA THR A 115 41.57 -5.64 6.47
C THR A 115 41.07 -4.22 6.68
N GLY A 116 39.77 -4.01 6.49
CA GLY A 116 39.09 -2.77 6.84
C GLY A 116 38.56 -2.73 8.27
N SER A 117 38.64 -3.85 9.00
CA SER A 117 38.17 -3.98 10.38
C SER A 117 39.28 -3.63 11.38
N ALA A 118 38.98 -2.74 12.32
CA ALA A 118 39.91 -2.38 13.38
C ALA A 118 40.06 -3.51 14.40
N GLU A 119 39.00 -4.28 14.59
CA GLU A 119 38.86 -5.44 15.46
C GLU A 119 39.70 -6.59 14.91
N GLU A 120 39.60 -6.89 13.61
CA GLU A 120 40.43 -7.90 12.96
C GLU A 120 41.92 -7.48 12.98
N ARG A 121 42.21 -6.19 12.75
CA ARG A 121 43.56 -5.64 12.91
C ARG A 121 44.10 -5.90 14.32
N ASP A 122 43.34 -5.55 15.35
CA ASP A 122 43.77 -5.67 16.74
C ASP A 122 43.91 -7.14 17.16
N ALA A 123 43.01 -8.01 16.69
CA ALA A 123 43.11 -9.46 16.90
C ALA A 123 44.36 -10.05 16.24
N VAL A 124 44.67 -9.67 15.00
CA VAL A 124 45.88 -10.13 14.29
C VAL A 124 47.14 -9.67 15.02
N ILE A 125 47.21 -8.39 15.44
CA ILE A 125 48.34 -7.85 16.22
C ILE A 125 48.52 -8.62 17.53
N ALA A 126 47.42 -8.94 18.22
CA ALA A 126 47.47 -9.60 19.53
C ALA A 126 47.80 -11.10 19.44
N THR A 127 47.39 -11.78 18.37
CA THR A 127 47.37 -13.27 18.33
C THR A 127 48.33 -13.88 17.32
N LEU A 128 48.79 -13.14 16.29
CA LEU A 128 49.61 -13.67 15.20
C LEU A 128 50.99 -12.97 15.16
N PRO A 129 52.01 -13.50 15.85
CA PRO A 129 53.34 -12.85 15.96
C PRO A 129 54.12 -12.80 14.63
N ASN A 130 53.75 -13.64 13.66
CA ASN A 130 54.31 -13.64 12.31
C ASN A 130 53.68 -12.59 11.38
N MET A 131 52.60 -11.92 11.80
CA MET A 131 51.93 -10.86 11.05
C MET A 131 52.43 -9.49 11.51
N ARG A 132 53.33 -8.89 10.74
CA ARG A 132 53.86 -7.56 11.01
C ARG A 132 52.91 -6.49 10.47
N TYR A 133 52.37 -5.64 11.35
CA TYR A 133 51.58 -4.49 10.95
C TYR A 133 52.43 -3.43 10.22
N GLU A 134 51.99 -3.02 9.03
CA GLU A 134 52.68 -2.06 8.17
C GLU A 134 51.98 -0.68 8.10
N GLY A 135 50.83 -0.53 8.76
CA GLY A 135 50.06 0.71 8.78
C GLY A 135 48.84 0.70 7.86
N ILE A 136 48.33 1.90 7.57
CA ILE A 136 47.21 2.12 6.65
C ILE A 136 47.75 2.10 5.22
N ALA A 137 47.23 1.22 4.37
CA ALA A 137 47.60 1.15 2.96
C ALA A 137 46.84 2.18 2.11
N TYR A 138 45.55 2.35 2.36
CA TYR A 138 44.64 3.26 1.65
C TYR A 138 43.30 3.35 2.40
N TYR A 139 42.40 4.21 1.92
CA TYR A 139 41.05 4.40 2.43
C TYR A 139 40.00 3.95 1.40
N MET A 140 38.90 3.41 1.91
CA MET A 140 37.78 2.86 1.14
C MET A 140 36.45 3.42 1.64
N ALA A 141 35.39 3.26 0.85
CA ALA A 141 34.05 3.47 1.37
C ALA A 141 33.72 2.35 2.38
N PRO A 142 32.95 2.67 3.44
CA PRO A 142 32.48 1.67 4.40
C PRO A 142 31.83 0.48 3.71
N ALA A 143 32.15 -0.73 4.15
CA ALA A 143 31.53 -1.96 3.66
C ALA A 143 31.24 -2.92 4.82
N PRO A 144 30.20 -3.76 4.70
CA PRO A 144 29.94 -4.79 5.69
C PRO A 144 31.16 -5.70 5.86
N GLN A 145 31.71 -5.76 7.07
CA GLN A 145 32.91 -6.55 7.39
C GLN A 145 32.51 -7.89 8.00
N THR A 146 33.05 -8.99 7.48
CA THR A 146 33.03 -10.32 8.11
C THR A 146 34.39 -10.64 8.73
N ASP A 147 34.37 -11.18 9.95
CA ASP A 147 35.53 -11.83 10.54
C ASP A 147 35.82 -13.18 9.84
N ARG A 148 36.91 -13.84 10.24
CA ARG A 148 37.34 -15.15 9.70
C ARG A 148 36.30 -16.27 9.90
N SER A 149 35.31 -16.09 10.77
CA SER A 149 34.22 -17.04 11.02
C SER A 149 32.95 -16.74 10.21
N GLY A 150 32.95 -15.63 9.45
CA GLY A 150 31.78 -15.13 8.74
C GLY A 150 30.83 -14.28 9.60
N ALA A 151 31.21 -13.97 10.84
CA ALA A 151 30.44 -13.13 11.75
C ALA A 151 30.67 -11.64 11.47
N PRO A 152 29.68 -10.76 11.71
CA PRO A 152 29.85 -9.34 11.44
C PRO A 152 30.84 -8.74 12.44
N ASP A 153 31.62 -7.77 11.99
CA ASP A 153 32.24 -6.81 12.89
C ASP A 153 31.12 -6.06 13.64
N THR A 154 30.83 -6.49 14.87
CA THR A 154 29.64 -6.04 15.61
C THR A 154 29.71 -4.56 15.95
N ALA A 155 30.90 -4.04 16.26
CA ALA A 155 31.08 -2.62 16.60
C ALA A 155 30.87 -1.74 15.38
N TRP A 156 31.44 -2.13 14.24
CA TRP A 156 31.15 -1.47 12.97
C TRP A 156 29.68 -1.61 12.59
N TYR A 157 29.10 -2.81 12.71
CA TYR A 157 27.73 -3.11 12.30
C TYR A 157 26.72 -2.26 13.06
N LEU A 158 26.85 -2.18 14.38
CA LEU A 158 25.97 -1.33 15.21
C LEU A 158 26.25 0.17 15.00
N SER A 159 27.47 0.56 14.67
CA SER A 159 27.79 1.95 14.33
C SER A 159 27.29 2.37 12.95
N ALA A 160 27.24 1.45 12.00
CA ALA A 160 26.78 1.66 10.64
C ALA A 160 25.26 1.55 10.52
N TYR A 161 24.63 0.79 11.42
CA TYR A 161 23.20 0.51 11.48
C TYR A 161 22.64 0.86 12.87
N PRO A 162 22.39 2.15 13.15
CA PRO A 162 21.90 2.62 14.44
C PRO A 162 20.54 2.03 14.85
N ASP A 163 19.72 1.65 13.87
CA ASP A 163 18.46 0.93 14.01
C ASP A 163 18.67 -0.48 14.57
N VAL A 164 19.64 -1.23 14.02
CA VAL A 164 20.05 -2.53 14.57
C VAL A 164 20.67 -2.35 15.95
N ALA A 165 21.37 -1.24 16.19
CA ALA A 165 21.90 -0.93 17.52
C ALA A 165 20.81 -0.68 18.55
N GLU A 166 19.74 0.00 18.17
CA GLU A 166 18.57 0.22 19.02
C GLU A 166 17.80 -1.09 19.26
N ALA A 167 17.55 -1.88 18.23
CA ALA A 167 16.91 -3.20 18.33
C ALA A 167 17.73 -4.18 19.19
N ALA A 168 19.06 -4.16 19.06
CA ALA A 168 19.96 -4.94 19.89
C ALA A 168 19.98 -4.46 21.34
N ALA A 169 19.93 -3.14 21.58
CA ALA A 169 19.82 -2.56 22.92
C ALA A 169 18.47 -2.88 23.59
N ALA A 170 17.39 -2.98 22.80
CA ALA A 170 16.07 -3.39 23.24
C ALA A 170 15.92 -4.91 23.45
N GLY A 171 16.93 -5.70 23.05
CA GLY A 171 16.93 -7.16 23.18
C GLY A 171 16.04 -7.89 22.18
N VAL A 172 15.64 -7.22 21.10
CA VAL A 172 14.76 -7.75 20.05
C VAL A 172 15.52 -8.69 19.11
N THR A 173 16.78 -8.37 18.80
CA THR A 173 17.70 -9.22 18.03
C THR A 173 19.13 -9.03 18.52
N SER A 174 20.10 -9.79 18.01
CA SER A 174 21.52 -9.49 18.17
C SER A 174 22.14 -9.12 16.82
N ALA A 175 23.22 -8.33 16.83
CA ALA A 175 23.97 -7.98 15.63
C ALA A 175 24.35 -9.22 14.79
N ALA A 176 24.72 -10.31 15.47
CA ALA A 176 25.10 -11.56 14.84
C ALA A 176 23.92 -12.31 14.22
N GLN A 177 22.76 -12.36 14.89
CA GLN A 177 21.54 -12.96 14.34
C GLN A 177 21.03 -12.17 13.14
N HIS A 178 20.93 -10.85 13.28
CA HIS A 178 20.53 -9.97 12.19
C HIS A 178 21.47 -10.08 10.98
N TRP A 179 22.78 -10.16 11.21
CA TRP A 179 23.75 -10.39 10.14
C TRP A 179 23.60 -11.74 9.43
N GLN A 180 23.37 -12.82 10.17
CA GLN A 180 23.23 -14.16 9.60
C GLN A 180 21.94 -14.30 8.77
N GLU A 181 20.88 -13.64 9.19
CA GLU A 181 19.56 -13.70 8.56
C GLU A 181 19.48 -12.77 7.34
N PHE A 182 20.04 -11.55 7.44
CA PHE A 182 19.87 -10.50 6.44
C PHE A 182 21.18 -10.06 5.76
N GLY A 183 22.29 -10.00 6.52
CA GLY A 183 23.58 -9.49 6.04
C GLY A 183 24.33 -10.39 5.05
N LEU A 184 24.08 -11.70 5.05
CA LEU A 184 24.74 -12.67 4.18
C LEU A 184 24.13 -12.78 2.76
N ARG A 185 22.89 -12.34 2.55
CA ARG A 185 22.15 -12.62 1.31
C ARG A 185 22.23 -11.54 0.24
N GLU A 186 22.48 -10.28 0.58
CA GLU A 186 22.38 -9.18 -0.41
C GLU A 186 23.42 -8.10 -0.14
N GLY A 187 24.23 -7.77 -1.15
CA GLY A 187 25.07 -6.57 -1.15
C GLY A 187 24.24 -5.28 -1.35
N ARG A 188 23.17 -5.07 -0.57
CA ARG A 188 22.33 -3.86 -0.56
C ARG A 188 21.88 -3.46 0.86
N LEU A 189 21.47 -2.19 0.95
CA LEU A 189 21.32 -1.32 2.14
C LEU A 189 20.06 -1.63 3.00
N PRO A 190 19.97 -1.11 4.25
CA PRO A 190 18.95 -1.45 5.28
C PRO A 190 17.61 -0.74 5.06
N ARG A 191 16.88 -1.07 4.00
CA ARG A 191 15.54 -0.49 3.76
C ARG A 191 14.45 -1.49 3.40
N ASP A 192 14.73 -2.78 3.51
CA ASP A 192 13.75 -3.85 3.37
C ASP A 192 13.45 -4.39 4.76
N LEU A 193 12.45 -3.83 5.43
CA LEU A 193 11.92 -4.44 6.66
C LEU A 193 11.07 -5.63 6.22
N ALA A 194 11.70 -6.78 6.05
CA ALA A 194 11.01 -8.06 5.93
C ALA A 194 10.84 -8.61 7.34
N ALA A 195 9.60 -8.56 7.84
CA ALA A 195 9.28 -9.19 9.10
C ALA A 195 9.15 -10.71 8.94
N LEU A 196 9.15 -11.38 10.08
CA LEU A 196 9.33 -12.82 10.23
C LEU A 196 7.95 -13.50 10.11
N SER A 197 7.85 -14.76 10.54
CA SER A 197 6.54 -15.36 10.78
C SER A 197 5.90 -14.78 12.05
N GLY A 198 4.65 -14.32 11.98
CA GLY A 198 3.87 -13.80 13.11
C GLY A 198 3.11 -12.52 12.72
N ASP A 199 2.24 -12.04 13.61
CA ASP A 199 1.55 -10.76 13.43
C ASP A 199 2.50 -9.61 13.82
N ASP A 200 2.92 -8.79 12.84
CA ASP A 200 3.92 -7.74 13.00
C ASP A 200 3.32 -6.32 12.88
N SER A 201 3.93 -5.35 13.58
CA SER A 201 3.52 -3.93 13.51
C SER A 201 4.71 -3.08 13.11
N ILE A 202 4.77 -2.72 11.83
CA ILE A 202 5.85 -1.97 11.19
C ILE A 202 5.38 -0.54 10.93
N ALA A 203 6.12 0.43 11.46
CA ALA A 203 5.98 1.82 11.06
C ALA A 203 7.36 2.39 10.70
N SER A 204 7.49 2.98 9.51
CA SER A 204 8.69 3.73 9.14
C SER A 204 8.87 4.90 10.11
N ILE A 205 9.99 4.88 10.82
CA ILE A 205 10.35 5.89 11.84
C ILE A 205 10.92 7.17 11.22
N TYR A 206 11.11 7.24 9.90
CA TYR A 206 11.82 8.33 9.23
C TYR A 206 10.87 9.30 8.50
N SER A 207 10.66 10.48 9.08
CA SER A 207 9.96 11.62 8.44
C SER A 207 10.86 12.46 7.51
N VAL A 208 11.74 11.84 6.72
CA VAL A 208 12.62 12.59 5.80
C VAL A 208 11.94 12.72 4.43
N THR A 209 11.63 13.95 4.02
CA THR A 209 10.90 14.23 2.77
C THR A 209 11.60 13.68 1.53
N GLY A 210 10.88 12.86 0.75
CA GLY A 210 11.32 12.38 -0.57
C GLY A 210 12.13 11.09 -0.57
N HIS A 211 12.05 10.27 0.48
CA HIS A 211 12.65 8.93 0.52
C HIS A 211 11.54 7.89 0.52
N GLY A 212 11.56 6.96 -0.43
CA GLY A 212 10.63 5.84 -0.47
C GLY A 212 11.22 4.60 0.21
N ASP A 213 10.43 3.96 1.05
CA ASP A 213 10.76 2.73 1.77
C ASP A 213 10.13 1.51 1.09
N ARG A 214 10.72 0.32 1.29
CA ARG A 214 10.13 -0.95 0.84
C ARG A 214 9.88 -1.82 2.08
N MET A 215 8.63 -2.23 2.29
CA MET A 215 8.22 -2.99 3.48
C MET A 215 7.53 -4.29 3.07
N ASN A 216 7.76 -5.35 3.85
CA ASN A 216 7.17 -6.66 3.63
C ASN A 216 6.73 -7.25 4.99
N GLY A 217 5.43 -7.47 5.15
CA GLY A 217 4.83 -8.02 6.37
C GLY A 217 5.19 -9.49 6.56
N GLY A 218 5.05 -10.29 5.51
CA GLY A 218 5.51 -11.67 5.48
C GLY A 218 4.38 -12.64 5.76
N SER A 219 4.33 -13.26 6.93
CA SER A 219 3.22 -14.17 7.23
C SER A 219 2.62 -13.88 8.60
N GLY A 220 1.33 -13.61 8.66
CA GLY A 220 0.63 -13.17 9.86
C GLY A 220 -0.29 -12.00 9.51
N ASN A 221 -0.99 -11.48 10.51
CA ASN A 221 -1.84 -10.29 10.32
C ASN A 221 -1.04 -9.05 10.69
N ASP A 222 -0.51 -8.36 9.69
CA ASP A 222 0.47 -7.31 9.86
C ASP A 222 -0.18 -5.92 9.86
N THR A 223 0.51 -4.94 10.45
CA THR A 223 0.14 -3.53 10.39
C THR A 223 1.32 -2.73 9.88
N LEU A 224 1.22 -2.20 8.66
CA LEU A 224 2.33 -1.63 7.90
C LEU A 224 2.10 -0.15 7.56
N GLN A 225 3.02 0.73 7.96
CA GLN A 225 2.91 2.18 7.77
C GLN A 225 4.17 2.81 7.17
N GLY A 226 4.11 3.29 5.92
CA GLY A 226 5.28 3.76 5.15
C GLY A 226 5.84 5.12 5.54
N GLY A 227 5.02 5.95 6.19
CA GLY A 227 5.45 7.27 6.65
C GLY A 227 5.49 8.30 5.54
N LEU A 228 6.57 9.09 5.45
CA LEU A 228 6.71 10.13 4.44
C LEU A 228 7.58 9.64 3.29
N GLY A 229 6.99 9.42 2.12
CA GLY A 229 7.78 8.91 1.01
C GLY A 229 6.97 8.62 -0.23
N SER A 230 7.58 7.84 -1.12
CA SER A 230 6.84 7.07 -2.12
C SER A 230 7.20 5.62 -1.83
N ASP A 231 6.42 5.02 -0.94
CA ASP A 231 6.73 3.75 -0.30
C ASP A 231 6.16 2.59 -1.11
N THR A 232 6.72 1.39 -0.93
CA THR A 232 6.20 0.14 -1.51
C THR A 232 5.97 -0.85 -0.38
N ILE A 233 4.72 -1.16 -0.12
CA ILE A 233 4.28 -1.93 1.05
C ILE A 233 3.63 -3.24 0.57
N PHE A 234 4.14 -4.38 1.03
CA PHE A 234 3.59 -5.71 0.79
C PHE A 234 3.14 -6.31 2.12
N GLY A 235 1.87 -6.70 2.25
CA GLY A 235 1.36 -7.48 3.40
C GLY A 235 1.85 -8.93 3.33
N GLU A 236 1.74 -9.53 2.14
CA GLU A 236 2.02 -10.92 1.81
C GLU A 236 0.92 -11.90 2.25
N THR A 237 1.03 -12.60 3.38
CA THR A 237 0.05 -13.63 3.75
C THR A 237 -0.57 -13.37 5.12
N GLY A 238 -1.90 -13.32 5.20
CA GLY A 238 -2.67 -13.03 6.40
C GLY A 238 -3.54 -11.80 6.18
N ASN A 239 -4.26 -11.36 7.22
CA ASN A 239 -5.19 -10.24 7.11
C ASN A 239 -4.50 -8.95 7.56
N ASP A 240 -3.98 -8.19 6.60
CA ASP A 240 -3.05 -7.10 6.86
C ASP A 240 -3.73 -5.73 6.90
N VAL A 241 -3.09 -4.75 7.55
CA VAL A 241 -3.53 -3.35 7.60
C VAL A 241 -2.43 -2.45 7.04
N LEU A 242 -2.66 -1.87 5.86
CA LEU A 242 -1.67 -1.09 5.13
C LEU A 242 -2.06 0.40 5.06
N TYR A 243 -1.16 1.29 5.48
CA TYR A 243 -1.36 2.74 5.46
C TYR A 243 -0.52 3.44 4.39
N GLY A 244 -1.18 4.09 3.44
CA GLY A 244 -0.56 4.90 2.38
C GLY A 244 -0.93 6.39 2.48
N TYR A 245 0.07 7.27 2.56
CA TYR A 245 -0.10 8.72 2.76
C TYR A 245 0.21 9.56 1.53
N GLN A 246 1.05 9.09 0.61
CA GLN A 246 1.55 9.88 -0.53
C GLN A 246 1.51 9.05 -1.82
N SER A 247 2.58 9.01 -2.59
CA SER A 247 2.66 8.23 -3.83
C SER A 247 3.09 6.80 -3.52
N ASP A 248 2.38 6.18 -2.58
CA ASP A 248 2.72 4.85 -2.05
C ASP A 248 2.05 3.77 -2.89
N TYR A 249 2.71 2.63 -3.01
CA TYR A 249 2.20 1.42 -3.62
C TYR A 249 1.90 0.41 -2.50
N LEU A 250 0.67 -0.07 -2.43
CA LEU A 250 0.20 -1.03 -1.44
C LEU A 250 -0.28 -2.31 -2.13
N ASN A 251 0.08 -3.46 -1.60
CA ASN A 251 -0.40 -4.78 -1.99
C ASN A 251 -0.53 -5.61 -0.71
N GLY A 252 -1.74 -6.05 -0.35
CA GLY A 252 -1.95 -6.84 0.86
C GLY A 252 -1.58 -8.30 0.64
N GLY A 253 -1.92 -8.86 -0.51
CA GLY A 253 -1.44 -10.19 -0.90
C GLY A 253 -2.53 -11.23 -0.81
N SER A 254 -2.53 -12.10 0.21
CA SER A 254 -3.57 -13.09 0.44
C SER A 254 -4.08 -13.04 1.87
N GLY A 255 -5.39 -13.06 2.05
CA GLY A 255 -6.09 -12.78 3.30
C GLY A 255 -7.08 -11.64 3.09
N ASP A 256 -7.86 -11.33 4.13
CA ASP A 256 -8.81 -10.23 4.10
C ASP A 256 -8.09 -8.95 4.58
N ASP A 257 -7.63 -8.11 3.65
CA ASP A 257 -6.77 -6.97 3.94
C ASP A 257 -7.53 -5.65 4.10
N THR A 258 -6.91 -4.69 4.79
CA THR A 258 -7.46 -3.35 5.01
C THR A 258 -6.48 -2.25 4.58
N TYR A 259 -6.88 -1.44 3.61
CA TYR A 259 -6.09 -0.31 3.08
C TYR A 259 -6.60 1.02 3.62
N TYR A 260 -5.71 1.85 4.17
CA TYR A 260 -5.98 3.26 4.47
C TYR A 260 -5.28 4.14 3.44
N VAL A 261 -6.07 4.74 2.55
CA VAL A 261 -5.62 5.53 1.40
C VAL A 261 -5.91 7.01 1.65
N TYR A 262 -4.90 7.79 2.01
CA TYR A 262 -5.12 9.20 2.39
C TYR A 262 -5.06 10.20 1.23
N THR A 263 -4.48 9.85 0.08
CA THR A 263 -4.37 10.77 -1.08
C THR A 263 -4.59 10.07 -2.42
N ASN A 264 -4.96 10.83 -3.46
CA ASN A 264 -5.21 10.29 -4.80
C ASN A 264 -3.98 9.61 -5.43
N SER A 265 -2.78 9.84 -4.90
CA SER A 265 -1.53 9.30 -5.45
C SER A 265 -1.21 7.90 -4.94
N VAL A 266 -1.89 7.41 -3.91
CA VAL A 266 -1.70 6.06 -3.38
C VAL A 266 -2.29 5.06 -4.37
N THR A 267 -1.50 4.09 -4.78
CA THR A 267 -1.92 2.99 -5.66
C THR A 267 -2.05 1.72 -4.84
N VAL A 268 -3.21 1.07 -4.92
CA VAL A 268 -3.46 -0.24 -4.33
C VAL A 268 -3.57 -1.25 -5.47
N GLN A 269 -2.98 -2.44 -5.30
CA GLN A 269 -3.07 -3.51 -6.28
C GLN A 269 -3.34 -4.84 -5.59
N GLU A 270 -4.49 -5.44 -5.93
CA GLU A 270 -4.90 -6.75 -5.41
C GLU A 270 -4.96 -7.87 -6.43
N GLY A 271 -4.75 -9.09 -5.93
CA GLY A 271 -4.83 -10.33 -6.71
C GLY A 271 -6.21 -10.98 -6.61
N ALA A 272 -6.62 -11.74 -7.63
CA ALA A 272 -7.95 -12.39 -7.68
C ALA A 272 -8.20 -13.49 -6.62
N ASN A 273 -7.22 -13.80 -5.76
CA ASN A 273 -7.35 -14.71 -4.63
C ASN A 273 -6.79 -14.05 -3.35
N GLY A 274 -6.94 -12.73 -3.23
CA GLY A 274 -6.55 -11.93 -2.07
C GLY A 274 -7.42 -12.30 -0.88
N GLY A 275 -8.65 -11.83 -0.84
CA GLY A 275 -9.64 -12.26 0.13
C GLY A 275 -10.92 -11.48 -0.10
N THR A 276 -11.54 -11.01 0.97
CA THR A 276 -12.49 -9.90 0.94
C THR A 276 -11.82 -8.66 1.52
N ASP A 277 -11.45 -7.73 0.65
CA ASP A 277 -10.58 -6.62 0.96
C ASP A 277 -11.37 -5.33 1.22
N THR A 278 -10.91 -4.55 2.21
CA THR A 278 -11.56 -3.32 2.64
C THR A 278 -10.65 -2.10 2.43
N MET A 279 -11.15 -1.09 1.74
CA MET A 279 -10.46 0.19 1.55
C MET A 279 -11.13 1.32 2.33
N TRP A 280 -10.33 2.16 2.98
CA TRP A 280 -10.74 3.38 3.68
C TRP A 280 -10.10 4.59 3.00
N LEU A 281 -10.94 5.38 2.31
CA LEU A 281 -10.53 6.59 1.60
C LEU A 281 -10.53 7.80 2.55
N GLY A 282 -9.42 8.53 2.60
CA GLY A 282 -9.22 9.69 3.47
C GLY A 282 -9.82 11.01 2.95
N ASP A 283 -9.67 12.06 3.76
CA ASP A 283 -10.25 13.39 3.54
C ASP A 283 -9.65 14.17 2.36
N ARG A 284 -8.42 13.85 1.95
CA ARG A 284 -7.71 14.50 0.83
C ARG A 284 -8.01 13.84 -0.52
N ILE A 285 -8.90 12.86 -0.57
CA ILE A 285 -9.39 12.26 -1.81
C ILE A 285 -10.32 13.23 -2.54
N THR A 286 -10.11 13.38 -3.85
CA THR A 286 -10.98 14.13 -4.77
C THR A 286 -11.38 13.31 -5.98
N SER A 287 -10.56 12.33 -6.38
CA SER A 287 -10.86 11.38 -7.44
C SER A 287 -10.11 10.08 -7.17
N TYR A 288 -10.80 8.95 -7.18
CA TYR A 288 -10.19 7.64 -6.97
C TYR A 288 -10.88 6.56 -7.80
N THR A 289 -10.09 5.64 -8.33
CA THR A 289 -10.58 4.43 -9.00
C THR A 289 -10.35 3.26 -8.07
N ILE A 290 -11.43 2.57 -7.68
CA ILE A 290 -11.38 1.38 -6.84
C ILE A 290 -10.62 0.30 -7.63
N PRO A 291 -9.53 -0.27 -7.09
CA PRO A 291 -8.83 -1.35 -7.75
C PRO A 291 -9.72 -2.58 -7.90
N SER A 292 -9.49 -3.39 -8.94
CA SER A 292 -10.11 -4.71 -9.01
C SER A 292 -9.75 -5.56 -7.80
N ASN A 293 -10.69 -6.40 -7.36
CA ASN A 293 -10.56 -7.26 -6.17
C ASN A 293 -10.43 -6.45 -4.86
N VAL A 294 -11.07 -5.28 -4.79
CA VAL A 294 -11.33 -4.59 -3.52
C VAL A 294 -12.84 -4.50 -3.36
N GLU A 295 -13.40 -5.34 -2.49
CA GLU A 295 -14.84 -5.56 -2.42
C GLU A 295 -15.56 -4.47 -1.62
N VAL A 296 -14.92 -3.88 -0.61
CA VAL A 296 -15.58 -2.91 0.29
C VAL A 296 -14.80 -1.60 0.38
N THR A 297 -15.37 -0.50 -0.11
CA THR A 297 -14.78 0.84 -0.02
C THR A 297 -15.58 1.76 0.90
N ASN A 298 -14.95 2.26 1.95
CA ASN A 298 -15.48 3.21 2.92
C ASN A 298 -14.91 4.60 2.71
N LEU A 299 -15.76 5.62 2.53
CA LEU A 299 -15.30 7.01 2.41
C LEU A 299 -15.27 7.70 3.79
N SER A 300 -14.08 7.92 4.35
CA SER A 300 -13.91 8.61 5.64
C SER A 300 -13.88 10.12 5.47
N TYR A 301 -14.83 10.80 6.10
CA TYR A 301 -14.84 12.26 6.20
C TYR A 301 -14.20 12.74 7.51
N TYR A 302 -12.92 13.07 7.49
CA TYR A 302 -12.37 13.94 8.53
C TYR A 302 -12.50 15.40 8.10
N LEU A 303 -13.57 16.05 8.56
CA LEU A 303 -13.70 17.50 8.41
C LEU A 303 -12.84 18.19 9.47
N THR A 304 -11.55 18.36 9.21
CA THR A 304 -10.77 19.35 9.96
C THR A 304 -11.21 20.74 9.50
N ASN A 305 -11.66 21.54 10.47
CA ASN A 305 -12.12 22.92 10.31
C ASN A 305 -11.32 23.71 9.24
N GLY A 306 -11.97 24.05 8.13
CA GLY A 306 -11.70 25.30 7.41
C GLY A 306 -10.89 25.30 6.11
N ASP A 307 -10.18 24.23 5.71
CA ASP A 307 -9.15 24.37 4.67
C ASP A 307 -9.31 23.56 3.37
N TYR A 308 -10.40 22.80 3.17
CA TYR A 308 -10.62 22.12 1.90
C TYR A 308 -11.76 22.76 1.11
N PRO A 309 -11.52 23.28 -0.11
CA PRO A 309 -12.57 23.85 -0.93
C PRO A 309 -13.63 22.79 -1.21
N ASN A 310 -14.88 23.25 -1.36
CA ASN A 310 -16.09 22.51 -1.78
C ASN A 310 -15.85 21.64 -3.03
N SER A 311 -15.08 20.57 -2.89
CA SER A 311 -14.64 19.70 -3.97
C SER A 311 -15.54 18.48 -3.99
N THR A 312 -16.08 18.18 -5.17
CA THR A 312 -16.77 16.92 -5.43
C THR A 312 -15.72 15.79 -5.37
N VAL A 313 -16.06 14.69 -4.70
CA VAL A 313 -15.30 13.44 -4.76
C VAL A 313 -15.84 12.60 -5.90
N PHE A 314 -14.98 12.19 -6.82
CA PHE A 314 -15.33 11.28 -7.91
C PHE A 314 -14.80 9.88 -7.59
N LEU A 315 -15.68 8.89 -7.49
CA LEU A 315 -15.33 7.49 -7.34
C LEU A 315 -15.69 6.74 -8.62
N THR A 316 -14.78 5.91 -9.09
CA THR A 316 -15.01 4.98 -10.19
C THR A 316 -14.78 3.58 -9.65
N GLY A 317 -15.79 2.73 -9.69
CA GLY A 317 -15.67 1.34 -9.31
C GLY A 317 -14.96 0.51 -10.37
N SER A 318 -14.85 -0.77 -10.08
CA SER A 318 -14.13 -1.77 -10.83
C SER A 318 -15.07 -2.43 -11.86
N SER A 319 -14.73 -3.66 -12.27
CA SER A 319 -15.59 -4.49 -13.13
C SER A 319 -16.15 -5.70 -12.39
N GLY A 320 -15.98 -5.74 -11.07
CA GLY A 320 -16.55 -6.75 -10.18
C GLY A 320 -17.56 -6.10 -9.24
N ASP A 321 -18.24 -6.93 -8.45
CA ASP A 321 -19.27 -6.48 -7.51
C ASP A 321 -18.64 -5.64 -6.39
N ASP A 322 -18.84 -4.32 -6.43
CA ASP A 322 -18.26 -3.37 -5.49
C ASP A 322 -19.28 -2.96 -4.41
N THR A 323 -18.83 -2.88 -3.15
CA THR A 323 -19.60 -2.30 -2.04
C THR A 323 -19.03 -0.92 -1.67
N VAL A 324 -19.75 0.16 -1.93
CA VAL A 324 -19.29 1.53 -1.65
C VAL A 324 -20.14 2.18 -0.56
N LEU A 325 -19.52 2.53 0.57
CA LEU A 325 -20.18 2.95 1.80
C LEU A 325 -19.70 4.32 2.29
N MET A 326 -20.62 5.04 2.94
CA MET A 326 -20.28 6.06 3.93
C MET A 326 -20.36 5.45 5.34
N PRO A 327 -19.31 5.55 6.18
CA PRO A 327 -19.28 4.94 7.51
C PRO A 327 -20.32 5.53 8.48
N TYR A 328 -20.83 4.67 9.36
CA TYR A 328 -21.99 4.89 10.24
C TYR A 328 -21.75 5.87 11.41
N ASP A 329 -20.51 6.00 11.89
CA ASP A 329 -20.17 6.77 13.09
C ASP A 329 -18.97 7.71 12.86
N VAL A 330 -19.22 8.89 12.28
CA VAL A 330 -18.21 9.95 12.31
C VAL A 330 -18.45 10.81 13.55
N ASN A 331 -17.81 10.45 14.67
CA ASN A 331 -17.76 11.27 15.88
C ASN A 331 -16.87 12.50 15.61
N LEU A 332 -17.42 13.52 14.95
CA LEU A 332 -16.67 14.74 14.61
C LEU A 332 -16.43 15.59 15.86
N PRO A 333 -15.17 15.93 16.20
CA PRO A 333 -14.87 16.90 17.24
C PRO A 333 -15.32 18.29 16.76
N MET A 334 -16.42 18.77 17.32
CA MET A 334 -16.85 20.18 17.33
C MET A 334 -17.09 20.85 15.95
N GLY A 335 -18.36 20.83 15.52
CA GLY A 335 -19.03 22.02 14.99
C GLY A 335 -18.70 22.46 13.55
N GLY A 336 -19.24 21.74 12.55
CA GLY A 336 -19.36 22.23 11.18
C GLY A 336 -19.51 21.08 10.17
N TYR A 337 -20.70 20.88 9.61
CA TYR A 337 -20.98 19.83 8.63
C TYR A 337 -20.69 20.34 7.21
N TYR A 338 -19.75 19.73 6.52
CA TYR A 338 -19.53 19.92 5.09
C TYR A 338 -19.55 18.55 4.43
N SER A 339 -20.69 18.11 3.88
CA SER A 339 -20.64 16.98 2.95
C SER A 339 -19.95 17.47 1.68
N LYS A 340 -18.83 16.84 1.29
CA LYS A 340 -18.38 16.94 -0.10
C LYS A 340 -19.49 16.35 -0.96
N ALA A 341 -19.80 16.97 -2.09
CA ALA A 341 -20.62 16.29 -3.09
C ALA A 341 -19.87 15.02 -3.52
N VAL A 342 -20.58 13.90 -3.69
CA VAL A 342 -19.98 12.66 -4.19
C VAL A 342 -20.59 12.33 -5.52
N THR A 343 -19.75 11.91 -6.45
CA THR A 343 -20.14 11.32 -7.71
C THR A 343 -19.57 9.92 -7.75
N VAL A 344 -20.42 8.90 -7.85
CA VAL A 344 -20.03 7.50 -8.02
C VAL A 344 -20.42 7.04 -9.41
N ASN A 345 -19.52 6.32 -10.06
CA ASN A 345 -19.79 5.46 -11.19
C ASN A 345 -19.29 4.06 -10.79
N ALA A 346 -20.18 3.14 -10.44
CA ALA A 346 -19.76 1.87 -9.84
C ALA A 346 -19.20 0.87 -10.86
N GLY A 347 -19.55 1.01 -12.14
CA GLY A 347 -18.80 0.38 -13.21
C GLY A 347 -19.53 -0.84 -13.73
N ALA A 348 -18.96 -2.03 -13.59
CA ALA A 348 -19.65 -3.27 -13.94
C ALA A 348 -19.61 -4.22 -12.76
N GLY A 349 -20.63 -5.05 -12.58
CA GLY A 349 -20.82 -5.83 -11.37
C GLY A 349 -22.22 -5.61 -10.81
N ASN A 350 -22.63 -6.44 -9.85
CA ASN A 350 -23.83 -6.15 -9.05
C ASN A 350 -23.38 -5.35 -7.82
N ASP A 351 -23.40 -4.03 -7.94
CA ASP A 351 -22.80 -3.14 -6.96
C ASP A 351 -23.76 -2.79 -5.83
N PHE A 352 -23.22 -2.57 -4.63
CA PHE A 352 -23.98 -2.09 -3.48
C PHE A 352 -23.49 -0.70 -3.06
N ILE A 353 -24.33 0.31 -3.24
CA ILE A 353 -23.95 1.71 -3.01
C ILE A 353 -24.81 2.29 -1.90
N ARG A 354 -24.17 2.79 -0.83
CA ARG A 354 -24.86 3.46 0.27
C ARG A 354 -24.26 4.83 0.57
N MET A 355 -24.80 5.84 -0.09
CA MET A 355 -24.40 7.24 0.06
C MET A 355 -25.35 8.21 -0.64
N THR A 356 -25.21 9.51 -0.36
CA THR A 356 -25.95 10.59 -1.04
C THR A 356 -25.07 11.28 -2.09
N GLY A 357 -25.63 11.73 -3.21
CA GLY A 357 -24.91 12.43 -4.27
C GLY A 357 -25.42 12.13 -5.68
N THR A 358 -24.50 12.20 -6.66
CA THR A 358 -24.72 11.71 -8.02
C THR A 358 -24.22 10.27 -8.11
N ILE A 359 -25.05 9.32 -8.49
CA ILE A 359 -24.70 7.90 -8.51
C ILE A 359 -25.12 7.32 -9.86
N ASN A 360 -24.21 6.57 -10.47
CA ASN A 360 -24.49 5.67 -11.59
C ASN A 360 -24.06 4.27 -11.14
N GLY A 361 -24.98 3.30 -11.17
CA GLY A 361 -24.69 1.89 -10.86
C GLY A 361 -23.78 1.31 -11.94
N GLY A 362 -24.26 1.25 -13.18
CA GLY A 362 -23.43 0.88 -14.32
C GLY A 362 -23.96 -0.39 -14.97
N ASP A 363 -23.13 -1.40 -15.21
CA ASP A 363 -23.55 -2.68 -15.79
C ASP A 363 -23.72 -3.75 -14.70
N GLY A 364 -24.93 -4.22 -14.44
CA GLY A 364 -25.25 -5.32 -13.53
C GLY A 364 -26.51 -5.03 -12.74
N ASN A 365 -26.88 -5.88 -11.77
CA ASN A 365 -28.08 -5.65 -10.96
C ASN A 365 -27.68 -4.94 -9.66
N ASP A 366 -27.71 -3.62 -9.68
CA ASP A 366 -27.17 -2.79 -8.62
C ASP A 366 -28.18 -2.56 -7.50
N THR A 367 -27.70 -2.33 -6.29
CA THR A 367 -28.51 -1.92 -5.15
C THR A 367 -28.03 -0.58 -4.64
N ILE A 368 -28.83 0.45 -4.83
CA ILE A 368 -28.48 1.82 -4.50
C ILE A 368 -29.37 2.31 -3.35
N MET A 369 -28.73 2.81 -2.30
CA MET A 369 -29.38 3.32 -1.10
C MET A 369 -28.91 4.73 -0.78
N SER A 370 -29.69 5.74 -1.16
CA SER A 370 -29.34 7.14 -0.91
C SER A 370 -29.61 7.62 0.52
N SER A 371 -29.16 6.88 1.54
CA SER A 371 -29.45 7.23 2.94
C SER A 371 -28.20 7.69 3.70
N PHE A 372 -28.31 8.84 4.37
CA PHE A 372 -27.29 9.37 5.28
C PHE A 372 -27.86 9.54 6.70
N TRP A 373 -27.18 8.97 7.68
CA TRP A 373 -27.52 9.14 9.11
C TRP A 373 -26.61 10.17 9.75
N VAL A 374 -27.18 11.13 10.48
CA VAL A 374 -26.42 12.03 11.35
C VAL A 374 -26.89 11.85 12.78
N SER A 375 -26.05 11.21 13.60
CA SER A 375 -26.19 11.26 15.06
C SER A 375 -25.56 12.55 15.57
N GLN A 376 -26.36 13.52 16.01
CA GLN A 376 -25.86 14.54 16.93
C GLN A 376 -25.95 13.98 18.34
N TYR A 377 -24.82 13.64 18.98
CA TYR A 377 -24.76 13.44 20.43
C TYR A 377 -25.89 12.59 21.03
N GLY A 378 -26.26 11.47 20.37
CA GLY A 378 -27.31 10.58 20.87
C GLY A 378 -28.75 11.13 20.74
N HIS A 379 -28.96 12.17 19.95
CA HIS A 379 -30.28 12.71 19.61
C HIS A 379 -30.50 12.72 18.08
N PRO A 380 -31.42 11.89 17.56
CA PRO A 380 -31.79 11.89 16.15
C PRO A 380 -32.75 13.07 15.91
N THR A 381 -32.23 14.28 15.68
CA THR A 381 -33.11 15.47 15.55
C THR A 381 -33.06 16.20 14.22
N SER A 382 -32.31 15.73 13.22
CA SER A 382 -32.47 16.24 11.85
C SER A 382 -31.92 15.27 10.79
N TYR A 383 -32.81 14.63 10.05
CA TYR A 383 -32.48 14.10 8.72
C TYR A 383 -32.20 15.30 7.82
N LYS A 384 -30.99 15.40 7.27
CA LYS A 384 -30.79 16.31 6.15
C LYS A 384 -31.18 15.56 4.90
N SER A 385 -32.22 16.05 4.24
CA SER A 385 -32.56 15.65 2.89
C SER A 385 -31.48 16.13 1.94
N PHE A 386 -30.94 15.23 1.13
CA PHE A 386 -30.08 15.58 0.01
C PHE A 386 -30.88 15.38 -1.27
N ASP A 387 -30.70 16.28 -2.23
CA ASP A 387 -31.30 16.11 -3.54
C ASP A 387 -30.34 15.22 -4.35
N ASP A 388 -30.69 13.94 -4.47
CA ASP A 388 -29.83 12.93 -5.10
C ASP A 388 -30.14 12.80 -6.62
N LEU A 389 -29.11 12.48 -7.42
CA LEU A 389 -29.26 12.13 -8.84
C LEU A 389 -28.76 10.70 -9.02
N ILE A 390 -29.65 9.76 -9.26
CA ILE A 390 -29.33 8.33 -9.30
C ILE A 390 -29.74 7.76 -10.65
N ASP A 391 -28.87 6.94 -11.23
CA ASP A 391 -29.12 6.14 -12.44
C ASP A 391 -28.68 4.71 -12.13
N GLY A 392 -29.59 3.73 -12.27
CA GLY A 392 -29.29 2.31 -12.07
C GLY A 392 -28.29 1.81 -13.12
N GLY A 393 -28.58 2.08 -14.39
CA GLY A 393 -27.71 1.71 -15.50
C GLY A 393 -28.30 0.56 -16.31
N ASN A 394 -27.53 -0.49 -16.59
CA ASN A 394 -27.97 -1.67 -17.31
C ASN A 394 -28.13 -2.83 -16.34
N GLY A 395 -29.31 -3.41 -16.22
CA GLY A 395 -29.58 -4.56 -15.36
C GLY A 395 -30.91 -4.41 -14.66
N ASN A 396 -31.20 -5.25 -13.67
CA ASN A 396 -32.44 -5.14 -12.89
C ASN A 396 -32.11 -4.51 -11.54
N ASP A 397 -32.13 -3.19 -11.49
CA ASP A 397 -31.57 -2.44 -10.38
C ASP A 397 -32.59 -2.26 -9.25
N THR A 398 -32.11 -2.10 -8.02
CA THR A 398 -32.92 -1.81 -6.84
C THR A 398 -32.50 -0.49 -6.22
N ILE A 399 -33.35 0.52 -6.34
CA ILE A 399 -33.09 1.88 -5.86
C ILE A 399 -34.00 2.17 -4.66
N TYR A 400 -33.41 2.37 -3.49
CA TYR A 400 -34.10 2.76 -2.27
C TYR A 400 -34.19 4.28 -2.16
N LEU A 401 -35.42 4.79 -2.12
CA LEU A 401 -35.69 6.23 -2.03
C LEU A 401 -35.34 6.81 -0.66
N SER A 402 -34.81 8.03 -0.66
CA SER A 402 -34.45 8.81 0.53
C SER A 402 -35.36 10.02 0.74
N SER A 403 -35.03 10.87 1.72
CA SER A 403 -35.63 12.21 1.83
C SER A 403 -34.91 13.19 0.92
N GLY A 404 -35.65 13.98 0.15
CA GLY A 404 -35.05 14.95 -0.75
C GLY A 404 -35.87 15.20 -2.00
N THR A 405 -35.39 16.10 -2.84
CA THR A 405 -35.87 16.25 -4.20
C THR A 405 -35.00 15.41 -5.12
N ASP A 406 -35.28 14.12 -5.18
CA ASP A 406 -34.43 13.16 -5.88
C ASP A 406 -34.85 13.00 -7.35
N THR A 407 -33.86 12.83 -8.22
CA THR A 407 -34.04 12.44 -9.62
C THR A 407 -33.47 11.06 -9.84
N LEU A 408 -34.30 10.11 -10.25
CA LEU A 408 -33.94 8.70 -10.39
C LEU A 408 -34.16 8.23 -11.82
N ALA A 409 -33.24 7.42 -12.34
CA ALA A 409 -33.42 6.61 -13.52
C ALA A 409 -33.15 5.15 -13.14
N GLY A 410 -33.98 4.23 -13.64
CA GLY A 410 -33.71 2.79 -13.52
C GLY A 410 -32.69 2.37 -14.56
N GLY A 411 -32.83 2.91 -15.77
CA GLY A 411 -32.02 2.58 -16.92
C GLY A 411 -32.62 1.43 -17.73
N ALA A 412 -31.79 0.51 -18.17
CA ALA A 412 -32.16 -0.61 -19.02
C ALA A 412 -32.34 -1.89 -18.20
N GLY A 413 -33.58 -2.30 -17.98
CA GLY A 413 -33.93 -3.63 -17.48
C GLY A 413 -35.29 -3.63 -16.82
N ALA A 414 -35.45 -4.44 -15.77
CA ALA A 414 -36.67 -4.51 -14.98
C ALA A 414 -36.38 -4.04 -13.56
N ASP A 415 -36.52 -2.73 -13.33
CA ASP A 415 -35.98 -2.08 -12.14
C ASP A 415 -36.98 -2.04 -10.99
N SER A 416 -36.48 -1.84 -9.76
CA SER A 416 -37.28 -1.75 -8.55
C SER A 416 -36.98 -0.47 -7.77
N PHE A 417 -37.96 0.41 -7.75
CA PHE A 417 -37.93 1.64 -6.95
C PHE A 417 -38.61 1.37 -5.62
N VAL A 418 -37.82 1.30 -4.55
CA VAL A 418 -38.28 0.90 -3.22
C VAL A 418 -38.52 2.14 -2.35
N VAL A 419 -39.79 2.37 -2.03
CA VAL A 419 -40.23 3.39 -1.07
C VAL A 419 -40.47 2.72 0.28
N ALA A 420 -39.57 2.95 1.23
CA ALA A 420 -39.63 2.33 2.54
C ALA A 420 -39.34 3.37 3.63
N ARG A 421 -39.95 3.19 4.81
CA ARG A 421 -39.43 3.76 6.04
C ARG A 421 -38.60 2.68 6.72
N PRO A 422 -37.27 2.74 6.72
CA PRO A 422 -36.50 1.61 7.17
C PRO A 422 -36.48 1.54 8.70
N THR A 423 -36.53 0.31 9.17
CA THR A 423 -36.42 -0.07 10.58
C THR A 423 -35.25 -1.03 10.72
N THR A 424 -34.54 -0.94 11.85
CA THR A 424 -33.48 -1.86 12.30
C THR A 424 -33.68 -3.31 11.82
N GLY A 425 -32.94 -3.71 10.79
CA GLY A 425 -32.95 -5.06 10.21
C GLY A 425 -31.74 -5.90 10.64
N PRO A 426 -31.75 -7.23 10.45
CA PRO A 426 -31.12 -8.21 11.35
C PRO A 426 -29.65 -8.58 11.05
N ALA A 427 -28.89 -7.72 10.39
CA ALA A 427 -27.43 -7.85 10.32
C ALA A 427 -26.78 -6.84 11.29
N PRO A 428 -25.67 -7.17 11.95
CA PRO A 428 -25.14 -6.38 13.06
C PRO A 428 -24.81 -4.95 12.58
N GLY A 429 -25.63 -3.98 12.99
CA GLY A 429 -25.37 -2.55 12.81
C GLY A 429 -26.12 -1.82 11.69
N PHE A 430 -26.92 -2.49 10.85
CA PHE A 430 -27.54 -1.84 9.69
C PHE A 430 -28.86 -1.12 10.03
N MET A 431 -28.78 0.18 10.28
CA MET A 431 -29.95 1.06 10.39
C MET A 431 -30.00 1.97 9.15
N VAL A 432 -30.91 1.68 8.23
CA VAL A 432 -31.31 2.61 7.18
C VAL A 432 -32.37 3.52 7.82
N TYR A 433 -32.32 4.83 7.62
CA TYR A 433 -33.40 5.72 8.03
C TYR A 433 -33.66 6.73 6.91
N ALA A 434 -34.56 6.38 6.02
CA ALA A 434 -35.19 7.29 5.08
C ALA A 434 -36.65 7.47 5.51
N GLY A 435 -37.08 8.69 5.67
CA GLY A 435 -38.49 9.02 5.67
C GLY A 435 -38.71 9.89 4.44
N PRO A 436 -39.68 9.63 3.56
CA PRO A 436 -39.81 10.47 2.38
C PRO A 436 -40.41 11.79 2.84
N SER A 437 -39.59 12.81 3.03
CA SER A 437 -40.05 14.19 3.09
C SER A 437 -39.41 14.90 1.91
N GLY A 438 -40.10 14.95 0.78
CA GLY A 438 -39.47 15.35 -0.48
C GLY A 438 -40.31 15.08 -1.73
N VAL A 439 -39.74 15.35 -2.90
CA VAL A 439 -40.35 15.11 -4.22
C VAL A 439 -39.42 14.23 -5.02
N THR A 440 -39.78 12.96 -5.22
CA THR A 440 -39.01 12.06 -6.08
C THR A 440 -39.55 12.09 -7.51
N THR A 441 -38.63 12.16 -8.46
CA THR A 441 -38.91 12.16 -9.89
C THR A 441 -38.18 10.99 -10.54
N ILE A 442 -38.92 10.00 -11.04
CA ILE A 442 -38.36 8.90 -11.84
C ILE A 442 -38.49 9.27 -13.32
N THR A 443 -37.38 9.32 -14.04
CA THR A 443 -37.30 9.92 -15.39
C THR A 443 -37.62 8.96 -16.54
N ASP A 444 -37.48 7.65 -16.33
CA ASP A 444 -37.49 6.65 -17.40
C ASP A 444 -38.29 5.38 -17.06
N PHE A 445 -39.16 5.44 -16.05
CA PHE A 445 -39.97 4.30 -15.59
C PHE A 445 -40.68 3.61 -16.77
N GLN A 446 -40.43 2.30 -16.96
CA GLN A 446 -40.96 1.44 -18.00
C GLN A 446 -42.15 0.60 -17.49
N PRO A 447 -43.41 0.97 -17.82
CA PRO A 447 -44.59 0.23 -17.35
C PRO A 447 -44.59 -1.23 -17.80
N GLY A 448 -44.68 -2.15 -16.83
CA GLY A 448 -44.71 -3.59 -17.07
C GLY A 448 -43.33 -4.28 -17.07
N ALA A 449 -42.24 -3.51 -17.11
CA ALA A 449 -40.90 -3.99 -16.76
C ALA A 449 -40.56 -3.60 -15.32
N ASP A 450 -40.71 -2.31 -15.00
CA ASP A 450 -40.31 -1.76 -13.70
C ASP A 450 -41.39 -1.91 -12.63
N THR A 451 -40.94 -1.83 -11.38
CA THR A 451 -41.74 -2.04 -10.18
C THR A 451 -41.58 -0.88 -9.20
N LEU A 452 -42.70 -0.49 -8.57
CA LEU A 452 -42.70 0.38 -7.40
C LEU A 452 -43.02 -0.48 -6.18
N ARG A 453 -42.06 -0.60 -5.26
CA ARG A 453 -42.22 -1.42 -4.06
C ARG A 453 -42.37 -0.54 -2.84
N PHE A 454 -43.50 -0.68 -2.15
CA PHE A 454 -43.76 0.03 -0.89
C PHE A 454 -43.58 -0.92 0.27
N GLU A 455 -42.63 -0.62 1.14
CA GLU A 455 -42.41 -1.39 2.37
C GLU A 455 -42.89 -0.60 3.58
N GLN A 456 -43.57 -1.29 4.50
CA GLN A 456 -44.05 -0.72 5.75
C GLN A 456 -45.03 0.45 5.57
N THR A 457 -45.67 0.55 4.42
CA THR A 457 -46.67 1.57 4.15
C THR A 457 -47.95 1.33 4.96
N THR A 458 -48.57 2.41 5.43
CA THR A 458 -49.93 2.39 6.02
C THR A 458 -50.99 2.78 4.99
N LEU A 459 -50.57 3.15 3.78
CA LEU A 459 -51.45 3.55 2.71
C LEU A 459 -52.07 2.32 2.03
N SER A 460 -53.35 2.43 1.71
CA SER A 460 -53.96 1.54 0.71
C SER A 460 -53.38 1.81 -0.67
N ALA A 461 -53.44 0.82 -1.54
CA ALA A 461 -52.99 0.97 -2.92
C ALA A 461 -53.67 2.15 -3.65
N GLN A 462 -54.95 2.44 -3.38
CA GLN A 462 -55.64 3.61 -3.97
C GLN A 462 -55.04 4.93 -3.49
N GLN A 463 -54.74 5.03 -2.20
CA GLN A 463 -54.11 6.24 -1.65
C GLN A 463 -52.73 6.45 -2.25
N ILE A 464 -51.96 5.38 -2.52
CA ILE A 464 -50.67 5.47 -3.21
C ILE A 464 -50.85 5.98 -4.64
N ALA A 465 -51.81 5.43 -5.40
CA ALA A 465 -52.09 5.91 -6.76
C ALA A 465 -52.46 7.40 -6.78
N ASP A 466 -53.21 7.88 -5.77
CA ASP A 466 -53.57 9.29 -5.64
C ASP A 466 -52.35 10.20 -5.32
N ARG A 467 -51.22 9.65 -4.84
CA ARG A 467 -49.97 10.39 -4.60
C ARG A 467 -49.12 10.60 -5.86
N PHE A 468 -49.35 9.82 -6.91
CA PHE A 468 -48.59 9.92 -8.16
C PHE A 468 -49.30 10.81 -9.18
N SER A 469 -48.57 11.77 -9.77
CA SER A 469 -49.07 12.56 -10.90
C SER A 469 -48.23 12.29 -12.15
N MET A 470 -48.80 11.61 -13.14
CA MET A 470 -48.12 11.31 -14.41
C MET A 470 -48.38 12.38 -15.51
N ALA A 471 -49.35 13.29 -15.28
CA ALA A 471 -49.97 14.09 -16.33
C ALA A 471 -49.43 15.53 -16.51
N SER A 472 -48.31 15.90 -15.88
CA SER A 472 -47.82 17.29 -15.91
C SER A 472 -46.31 17.46 -16.14
N PHE A 473 -45.54 16.38 -16.22
CA PHE A 473 -44.10 16.42 -16.40
C PHE A 473 -43.70 15.34 -17.40
N LEU A 474 -43.83 15.65 -18.69
CA LEU A 474 -43.02 14.96 -19.69
C LEU A 474 -41.62 15.55 -19.60
N SER A 475 -40.59 14.72 -19.71
CA SER A 475 -39.24 15.22 -19.99
C SER A 475 -39.24 16.00 -21.31
N SER A 476 -38.17 16.74 -21.57
CA SER A 476 -38.05 17.59 -22.78
C SER A 476 -38.19 16.81 -24.10
N ASP A 477 -37.98 15.49 -24.08
CA ASP A 477 -38.13 14.56 -25.20
C ASP A 477 -39.48 13.82 -25.24
N GLY A 478 -40.38 14.07 -24.29
CA GLY A 478 -41.72 13.48 -24.26
C GLY A 478 -41.84 12.17 -23.47
N THR A 479 -40.81 11.75 -22.74
CA THR A 479 -40.85 10.55 -21.89
C THR A 479 -41.71 10.82 -20.63
N PRO A 480 -42.65 9.93 -20.27
CA PRO A 480 -43.44 10.08 -19.05
C PRO A 480 -42.56 9.99 -17.80
N MET A 481 -42.59 11.02 -16.96
CA MET A 481 -41.90 11.01 -15.66
C MET A 481 -42.90 10.64 -14.57
N LEU A 482 -42.49 9.78 -13.62
CA LEU A 482 -43.30 9.45 -12.45
C LEU A 482 -42.88 10.32 -11.28
N VAL A 483 -43.80 11.19 -10.82
CA VAL A 483 -43.55 12.07 -9.67
C VAL A 483 -44.39 11.61 -8.48
N GLY A 484 -43.71 11.20 -7.42
CA GLY A 484 -44.31 10.75 -6.16
C GLY A 484 -44.06 11.76 -5.03
N ARG A 485 -45.06 11.92 -4.15
CA ARG A 485 -44.92 12.70 -2.93
C ARG A 485 -45.40 11.89 -1.74
N PHE A 486 -44.49 11.60 -0.82
CA PHE A 486 -44.77 10.87 0.40
C PHE A 486 -44.28 11.66 1.60
N THR A 487 -44.73 11.26 2.79
CA THR A 487 -44.38 11.82 4.11
C THR A 487 -44.11 10.67 5.08
N ASP A 488 -43.35 10.92 6.15
CA ASP A 488 -43.13 9.93 7.23
C ASP A 488 -44.43 9.35 7.81
N ALA A 489 -45.51 10.12 7.78
CA ALA A 489 -46.83 9.72 8.29
C ALA A 489 -47.51 8.67 7.41
N ASP A 490 -47.07 8.48 6.16
CA ASP A 490 -47.60 7.47 5.24
C ASP A 490 -47.07 6.06 5.57
N PHE A 491 -46.11 5.92 6.51
CA PHE A 491 -45.44 4.67 6.86
C PHE A 491 -45.56 4.34 8.35
N SER A 492 -45.54 3.05 8.68
CA SER A 492 -45.68 2.56 10.04
C SER A 492 -44.45 2.93 10.89
N SER A 493 -44.69 3.28 12.15
CA SER A 493 -43.63 3.38 13.15
C SER A 493 -43.34 2.07 13.87
N ALA A 494 -44.23 1.09 13.75
CA ALA A 494 -44.11 -0.24 14.34
C ALA A 494 -43.67 -1.25 13.27
N TYR A 495 -42.67 -2.06 13.60
CA TYR A 495 -42.23 -3.17 12.76
C TYR A 495 -43.36 -4.21 12.65
N THR A 496 -43.98 -4.30 11.48
CA THR A 496 -44.87 -5.41 11.14
C THR A 496 -44.19 -6.23 10.07
N THR A 497 -43.97 -7.52 10.31
CA THR A 497 -43.18 -8.42 9.46
C THR A 497 -43.73 -8.65 8.05
N ASN A 498 -44.85 -8.03 7.63
CA ASN A 498 -45.58 -8.37 6.40
C ASN A 498 -46.37 -7.18 5.79
N SER A 499 -45.73 -6.07 5.43
CA SER A 499 -46.38 -5.03 4.60
C SER A 499 -45.50 -4.58 3.46
N THR A 500 -45.15 -5.53 2.59
CA THR A 500 -44.60 -5.22 1.25
C THR A 500 -45.77 -5.19 0.27
N LEU A 501 -46.07 -4.02 -0.27
CA LEU A 501 -47.01 -3.83 -1.36
C LEU A 501 -46.20 -3.55 -2.63
N GLU A 502 -46.20 -4.47 -3.57
CA GLU A 502 -45.65 -4.25 -4.89
C GLU A 502 -46.73 -3.72 -5.83
N ILE A 503 -46.44 -2.63 -6.52
CA ILE A 503 -47.30 -2.07 -7.56
C ILE A 503 -46.55 -2.23 -8.88
N ARG A 504 -47.10 -3.09 -9.74
CA ARG A 504 -46.67 -3.23 -11.13
C ARG A 504 -47.64 -2.46 -11.99
N LEU A 505 -47.17 -1.37 -12.59
CA LEU A 505 -48.00 -0.54 -13.46
C LEU A 505 -48.07 -1.19 -14.85
N ALA A 506 -48.90 -2.21 -15.02
CA ALA A 506 -49.09 -2.85 -16.33
C ALA A 506 -50.03 -2.01 -17.21
N GLY A 507 -49.65 -1.75 -18.47
CA GLY A 507 -50.56 -1.20 -19.49
C GLY A 507 -50.82 0.30 -19.44
N LEU A 508 -49.92 1.10 -18.85
CA LEU A 508 -50.02 2.56 -18.90
C LEU A 508 -49.75 3.08 -20.31
N THR A 509 -50.76 3.68 -20.94
CA THR A 509 -50.50 4.72 -21.95
C THR A 509 -50.29 6.06 -21.23
N PRO A 510 -49.50 7.01 -21.75
CA PRO A 510 -49.31 8.32 -21.13
C PRO A 510 -50.67 8.97 -20.82
N GLY A 511 -50.95 9.20 -19.54
CA GLY A 511 -52.18 9.84 -19.05
C GLY A 511 -53.19 8.97 -18.29
N GLN A 512 -52.95 7.68 -18.03
CA GLN A 512 -53.93 6.81 -17.34
C GLN A 512 -53.44 6.23 -16.02
N LEU A 513 -53.38 7.00 -14.93
CA LEU A 513 -53.52 6.42 -13.59
C LEU A 513 -55.01 6.41 -13.26
N THR A 514 -55.70 5.28 -13.49
CA THR A 514 -57.09 5.13 -13.03
C THR A 514 -57.15 4.18 -11.84
N ALA A 515 -58.09 4.42 -10.93
CA ALA A 515 -58.39 3.60 -9.75
C ALA A 515 -58.58 2.09 -10.04
N GLY A 516 -58.74 1.69 -11.31
CA GLY A 516 -58.89 0.29 -11.73
C GLY A 516 -57.58 -0.51 -11.83
N MET A 517 -56.41 0.13 -11.79
CA MET A 517 -55.12 -0.54 -12.09
C MET A 517 -54.51 -1.32 -10.92
N ILE A 518 -55.05 -1.13 -9.71
CA ILE A 518 -54.66 -1.84 -8.48
C ILE A 518 -55.32 -3.22 -8.38
N ALA A 519 -56.29 -3.54 -9.23
CA ALA A 519 -57.05 -4.79 -9.14
C ALA A 519 -56.26 -6.04 -9.58
N ALA A 520 -54.97 -5.91 -9.92
CA ALA A 520 -54.07 -7.02 -10.22
C ALA A 520 -52.83 -6.98 -9.31
N VAL A 521 -53.07 -7.01 -7.99
CA VAL A 521 -52.10 -7.41 -6.97
C VAL A 521 -52.13 -8.93 -6.83
#